data_AF-A0AAI8V9A5-F1
#
_entry.id   AF-A0AAI8V9A5-F1
#
_cell.length_a   1.000
_cell.length_b   1.000
_cell.length_c   1.000
_cell.angle_alpha   90.00
_cell.angle_beta   90.00
_cell.angle_gamma   90.00
#
_symmetry.space_group_name_H-M   'P 1'
#
loop_
_entity.id
_entity.type
_entity.pdbx_description
1 polymer ?
#
loop_
_entity_poly.entity_id
_entity_poly.type
_entity_poly.pdbx_seq_one_letter_code
_entity_poly.pdbx_strand_id
1 'polypeptide(L)'
;MGLYTELPQDVQEVDVIIAGGGTAGCIVAARLADADPDLSVLVIEEGTNNLGNPMISKPAFCYTHALPGGQTTRLYKGIKEPNIAGREIHVHSGAILRGGSAINMMMYTRGQRSDYDAWQTPGWSADDMLHYLKKFEIYHGLGQQAYHGDDGPIHVSDGDPTSVPVGQYIAVSSFTVYPYSRGHIHISGPLLDDEPEFASGFFSDTAGLDIKKHVWAYKAQREIIRRMACYRAPPSPEATRRIAYTAEDDAVLEKWLRENVNTTWHSLGTCRMGARAEMGVVDPGRGVYGVSGLKIADMSIALQNVAANTASTAMAIGEKAADLFIRELGLAKH
;
A
#
# COMPACT_ATOMS: atom_id res chain seq x y z
N MET A 1 -1.59 -5.82 27.25
CA MET A 1 -1.59 -4.53 26.53
C MET A 1 -2.92 -3.85 26.83
N GLY A 2 -2.92 -2.77 27.59
CA GLY A 2 -4.15 -2.02 27.88
C GLY A 2 -4.63 -1.31 26.62
N LEU A 3 -5.91 -1.42 26.31
CA LEU A 3 -6.55 -0.63 25.26
C LEU A 3 -7.16 0.58 25.94
N TYR A 4 -6.78 1.77 25.48
CA TYR A 4 -7.17 3.03 26.08
C TYR A 4 -7.78 3.93 25.00
N THR A 5 -8.98 4.44 25.26
CA THR A 5 -9.59 5.52 24.45
C THR A 5 -9.19 6.89 24.97
N GLU A 6 -8.74 6.96 26.23
CA GLU A 6 -8.14 8.12 26.88
C GLU A 6 -6.87 7.64 27.57
N LEU A 7 -5.75 8.36 27.40
CA LEU A 7 -4.48 7.98 28.03
C LEU A 7 -4.65 7.98 29.56
N PRO A 8 -4.28 6.90 30.26
CA PRO A 8 -4.36 6.85 31.72
C PRO A 8 -3.54 7.97 32.36
N GLN A 9 -4.06 8.60 33.41
CA GLN A 9 -3.39 9.72 34.08
C GLN A 9 -2.02 9.33 34.69
N ASP A 10 -1.84 8.06 35.03
CA ASP A 10 -0.60 7.51 35.55
C ASP A 10 0.47 7.25 34.47
N VAL A 11 0.11 7.25 33.18
CA VAL A 11 1.06 7.14 32.07
C VAL A 11 1.49 8.54 31.63
N GLN A 12 2.64 9.00 32.11
CA GLN A 12 3.23 10.29 31.76
C GLN A 12 4.44 10.18 30.83
N GLU A 13 5.08 9.02 30.79
CA GLU A 13 6.30 8.75 30.02
C GLU A 13 6.29 7.30 29.54
N VAL A 14 6.88 7.08 28.36
CA VAL A 14 7.19 5.76 27.81
C VAL A 14 8.50 5.82 27.05
N ASP A 15 9.13 4.68 26.82
CA ASP A 15 10.42 4.59 26.12
C ASP A 15 10.26 4.84 24.62
N VAL A 16 9.19 4.31 24.01
CA VAL A 16 8.92 4.43 22.57
C VAL A 16 7.47 4.80 22.29
N ILE A 17 7.28 5.83 21.47
CA ILE A 17 5.97 6.23 20.93
C ILE A 17 5.93 5.88 19.44
N ILE A 18 4.90 5.16 19.02
CA ILE A 18 4.60 4.86 17.62
C ILE A 18 3.34 5.62 17.23
N ALA A 19 3.51 6.65 16.40
CA ALA A 19 2.41 7.42 15.83
C ALA A 19 1.90 6.74 14.56
N GLY A 20 0.74 6.10 14.65
CA GLY A 20 0.10 5.33 13.58
C GLY A 20 0.19 3.82 13.83
N GLY A 21 -0.95 3.21 14.15
CA GLY A 21 -1.12 1.76 14.32
C GLY A 21 -1.32 1.03 13.00
N GLY A 22 -0.67 1.49 11.91
CA GLY A 22 -0.73 0.85 10.60
C GLY A 22 0.05 -0.46 10.52
N THR A 23 0.09 -1.10 9.35
CA THR A 23 0.78 -2.40 9.13
C THR A 23 2.22 -2.41 9.65
N ALA A 24 3.03 -1.43 9.26
CA ALA A 24 4.43 -1.36 9.68
C ALA A 24 4.57 -0.95 11.15
N GLY A 25 3.76 0.00 11.63
CA GLY A 25 3.74 0.42 13.04
C GLY A 25 3.42 -0.71 14.01
N CYS A 26 2.41 -1.54 13.70
CA CYS A 26 2.09 -2.73 14.50
C CYS A 26 3.23 -3.75 14.54
N ILE A 27 3.94 -3.95 13.42
CA ILE A 27 5.10 -4.86 13.38
C ILE A 27 6.23 -4.32 14.26
N VAL A 28 6.58 -3.03 14.12
CA VAL A 28 7.60 -2.40 14.96
C VAL A 28 7.24 -2.51 16.44
N ALA A 29 5.99 -2.22 16.81
CA ALA A 29 5.51 -2.34 18.19
C ALA A 29 5.67 -3.76 18.74
N ALA A 30 5.21 -4.77 17.98
CA ALA A 30 5.29 -6.16 18.38
C ALA A 30 6.73 -6.64 18.55
N ARG A 31 7.61 -6.32 17.59
CA ARG A 31 9.01 -6.75 17.62
C ARG A 31 9.82 -6.08 18.73
N LEU A 32 9.55 -4.81 19.03
CA LEU A 32 10.17 -4.13 20.17
C LEU A 32 9.75 -4.78 21.50
N ALA A 33 8.45 -5.06 21.67
CA ALA A 33 7.93 -5.73 22.86
C ALA A 33 8.46 -7.17 23.02
N ASP A 34 8.69 -7.90 21.91
CA ASP A 34 9.32 -9.23 21.93
C ASP A 34 10.81 -9.18 22.29
N ALA A 35 11.50 -8.10 21.90
CA ALA A 35 12.92 -7.92 22.15
C ALA A 35 13.20 -7.67 23.64
N ASP A 36 12.40 -6.80 24.27
CA ASP A 36 12.51 -6.45 25.67
C ASP A 36 11.12 -6.26 26.32
N PRO A 37 10.69 -7.20 27.18
CA PRO A 37 9.41 -7.11 27.91
C PRO A 37 9.32 -5.93 28.88
N ASP A 38 10.44 -5.34 29.29
CA ASP A 38 10.48 -4.20 30.20
C ASP A 38 10.36 -2.85 29.45
N LEU A 39 10.48 -2.86 28.11
CA LEU A 39 10.35 -1.67 27.27
C LEU A 39 8.89 -1.23 27.17
N SER A 40 8.60 0.00 27.58
CA SER A 40 7.27 0.59 27.46
C SER A 40 7.05 1.18 26.05
N VAL A 41 6.10 0.59 25.31
CA VAL A 41 5.76 1.00 23.94
C VAL A 41 4.32 1.50 23.88
N LEU A 42 4.13 2.77 23.50
CA LEU A 42 2.82 3.38 23.27
C LEU A 42 2.53 3.46 21.78
N VAL A 43 1.47 2.79 21.33
CA VAL A 43 0.95 2.93 19.96
C VAL A 43 -0.26 3.86 19.97
N ILE A 44 -0.18 4.94 19.20
CA ILE A 44 -1.27 5.91 19.04
C ILE A 44 -1.88 5.71 17.65
N GLU A 45 -3.17 5.42 17.60
CA GLU A 45 -3.92 5.22 16.36
C GLU A 45 -5.16 6.12 16.38
N GLU A 46 -5.37 6.87 15.31
CA GLU A 46 -6.57 7.71 15.15
C GLU A 46 -7.84 6.85 15.01
N GLY A 47 -7.72 5.76 14.26
CA GLY A 47 -8.80 4.85 13.97
C GLY A 47 -9.24 3.97 15.14
N THR A 48 -10.33 3.26 14.91
CA THR A 48 -10.89 2.35 15.93
C THR A 48 -10.06 1.09 16.10
N ASN A 49 -10.11 0.51 17.30
CA ASN A 49 -9.63 -0.86 17.52
C ASN A 49 -10.50 -1.86 16.73
N ASN A 50 -9.89 -2.88 16.14
CA ASN A 50 -10.57 -3.90 15.36
C ASN A 50 -10.61 -5.29 15.98
N LEU A 51 -10.16 -5.44 17.23
CA LEU A 51 -10.22 -6.71 17.95
C LEU A 51 -11.68 -7.20 18.04
N GLY A 52 -11.92 -8.44 17.62
CA GLY A 52 -13.25 -9.06 17.66
C GLY A 52 -14.25 -8.54 16.61
N ASN A 53 -13.85 -7.60 15.73
CA ASN A 53 -14.75 -7.08 14.70
C ASN A 53 -14.89 -8.09 13.54
N PRO A 54 -16.07 -8.71 13.33
CA PRO A 54 -16.27 -9.70 12.27
C PRO A 54 -16.20 -9.13 10.86
N MET A 55 -16.39 -7.81 10.69
CA MET A 55 -16.23 -7.15 9.39
C MET A 55 -14.78 -7.11 8.94
N ILE A 56 -13.85 -7.20 9.89
CA ILE A 56 -12.40 -7.18 9.64
C ILE A 56 -11.83 -8.58 9.59
N SER A 57 -12.23 -9.47 10.50
CA SER A 57 -11.67 -10.82 10.59
C SER A 57 -12.18 -11.79 9.52
N LYS A 58 -13.26 -11.44 8.80
CA LYS A 58 -13.83 -12.27 7.74
C LYS A 58 -13.49 -11.68 6.35
N PRO A 59 -12.62 -12.35 5.56
CA PRO A 59 -12.19 -11.92 4.23
C PRO A 59 -13.30 -11.44 3.29
N ALA A 60 -14.47 -12.08 3.31
CA ALA A 60 -15.58 -11.78 2.42
C ALA A 60 -16.08 -10.32 2.51
N PHE A 61 -15.78 -9.60 3.58
CA PHE A 61 -16.22 -8.22 3.78
C PHE A 61 -15.22 -7.15 3.33
N CYS A 62 -14.06 -7.52 2.77
CA CYS A 62 -13.02 -6.55 2.38
C CYS A 62 -13.55 -5.40 1.50
N TYR A 63 -14.44 -5.70 0.54
CA TYR A 63 -15.04 -4.71 -0.36
C TYR A 63 -16.00 -3.73 0.34
N THR A 64 -16.52 -4.08 1.51
CA THR A 64 -17.46 -3.21 2.24
C THR A 64 -16.77 -1.98 2.83
N HIS A 65 -15.47 -2.05 3.06
CA HIS A 65 -14.68 -0.94 3.62
C HIS A 65 -14.45 0.22 2.64
N ALA A 66 -14.64 -0.03 1.34
CA ALA A 66 -14.58 1.02 0.31
C ALA A 66 -15.95 1.67 0.05
N LEU A 67 -17.02 1.24 0.73
CA LEU A 67 -18.34 1.82 0.56
C LEU A 67 -18.45 3.18 1.28
N PRO A 68 -19.21 4.15 0.72
CA PRO A 68 -19.43 5.43 1.37
C PRO A 68 -20.02 5.30 2.78
N GLY A 69 -19.59 6.17 3.69
CA GLY A 69 -20.08 6.22 5.08
C GLY A 69 -19.41 5.22 6.03
N GLY A 70 -18.44 4.44 5.57
CA GLY A 70 -17.62 3.58 6.42
C GLY A 70 -16.72 4.38 7.38
N GLN A 71 -16.49 3.84 8.58
CA GLN A 71 -15.65 4.46 9.62
C GLN A 71 -14.20 3.95 9.63
N THR A 72 -13.85 3.07 8.69
CA THR A 72 -12.54 2.38 8.69
C THR A 72 -11.51 3.04 7.79
N THR A 73 -11.86 4.13 7.11
CA THR A 73 -10.97 4.88 6.22
C THR A 73 -11.05 6.37 6.47
N ARG A 74 -9.92 7.05 6.34
CA ARG A 74 -9.86 8.51 6.20
C ARG A 74 -9.83 8.86 4.71
N LEU A 75 -10.59 9.88 4.33
CA LEU A 75 -10.66 10.36 2.96
C LEU A 75 -9.79 11.61 2.81
N TYR A 76 -8.88 11.60 1.84
CA TYR A 76 -8.12 12.76 1.38
C TYR A 76 -8.70 13.25 0.06
N LYS A 77 -9.19 14.49 0.08
CA LYS A 77 -9.77 15.15 -1.08
C LYS A 77 -8.69 15.88 -1.86
N GLY A 78 -8.53 15.52 -3.13
CA GLY A 78 -7.58 16.16 -4.04
C GLY A 78 -8.15 17.44 -4.66
N ILE A 79 -7.25 18.33 -5.06
CA ILE A 79 -7.58 19.50 -5.89
C ILE A 79 -8.12 19.07 -7.27
N LYS A 80 -8.78 19.99 -7.96
CA LYS A 80 -9.22 19.77 -9.35
C LYS A 80 -8.02 19.77 -10.28
N GLU A 81 -7.85 18.67 -11.02
CA GLU A 81 -6.69 18.49 -11.90
C GLU A 81 -7.12 18.35 -13.38
N PRO A 82 -6.58 19.17 -14.31
CA PRO A 82 -6.96 19.13 -15.73
C PRO A 82 -6.57 17.80 -16.40
N ASN A 83 -5.47 17.18 -15.97
CA ASN A 83 -4.97 15.87 -16.41
C ASN A 83 -5.97 14.72 -16.18
N ILE A 84 -6.95 14.90 -15.30
CA ILE A 84 -8.01 13.94 -15.02
C ILE A 84 -9.40 14.55 -15.25
N ALA A 85 -9.52 15.33 -16.32
CA ALA A 85 -10.78 15.95 -16.76
C ALA A 85 -11.43 16.87 -15.70
N GLY A 86 -10.62 17.56 -14.89
CA GLY A 86 -11.09 18.51 -13.88
C GLY A 86 -11.75 17.87 -12.66
N ARG A 87 -11.57 16.56 -12.46
CA ARG A 87 -12.07 15.82 -11.29
C ARG A 87 -11.29 16.16 -10.04
N GLU A 88 -11.96 16.01 -8.89
CA GLU A 88 -11.36 15.95 -7.56
C GLU A 88 -11.21 14.47 -7.20
N ILE A 89 -9.98 13.97 -7.08
CA ILE A 89 -9.75 12.57 -6.69
C ILE A 89 -9.95 12.43 -5.18
N HIS A 90 -10.60 11.33 -4.82
CA HIS A 90 -10.75 10.88 -3.44
C HIS A 90 -9.79 9.72 -3.20
N VAL A 91 -8.76 9.92 -2.38
CA VAL A 91 -7.86 8.84 -1.94
C VAL A 91 -8.19 8.47 -0.51
N HIS A 92 -8.58 7.22 -0.31
CA HIS A 92 -8.81 6.67 1.02
C HIS A 92 -7.51 6.09 1.59
N SER A 93 -7.30 6.24 2.89
CA SER A 93 -6.30 5.52 3.66
C SER A 93 -6.96 4.82 4.84
N GLY A 94 -6.36 3.76 5.37
CA GLY A 94 -6.89 3.09 6.56
C GLY A 94 -6.90 4.04 7.76
N ALA A 95 -8.05 4.12 8.44
CA ALA A 95 -8.24 4.83 9.71
C ALA A 95 -8.83 3.84 10.71
N ILE A 96 -8.02 2.83 11.04
CA ILE A 96 -8.35 1.70 11.91
C ILE A 96 -7.03 1.04 12.32
N LEU A 97 -6.98 0.44 13.51
CA LEU A 97 -5.81 -0.34 13.94
C LEU A 97 -5.45 -1.41 12.90
N ARG A 98 -4.16 -1.62 12.63
CA ARG A 98 -3.55 -2.36 11.51
C ARG A 98 -3.68 -1.69 10.13
N GLY A 99 -4.34 -0.53 10.04
CA GLY A 99 -4.46 0.29 8.83
C GLY A 99 -4.93 -0.50 7.60
N GLY A 100 -4.23 -0.35 6.48
CA GLY A 100 -4.54 -1.04 5.23
C GLY A 100 -4.62 -2.56 5.36
N SER A 101 -3.80 -3.20 6.22
CA SER A 101 -3.86 -4.66 6.40
C SER A 101 -5.14 -5.16 7.06
N ALA A 102 -5.94 -4.29 7.68
CA ALA A 102 -7.25 -4.65 8.20
C ALA A 102 -8.36 -4.64 7.14
N ILE A 103 -8.19 -3.90 6.04
CA ILE A 103 -9.29 -3.55 5.13
C ILE A 103 -8.97 -3.72 3.64
N ASN A 104 -7.74 -4.13 3.29
CA ASN A 104 -7.35 -4.31 1.90
C ASN A 104 -8.02 -5.51 1.23
N MET A 105 -7.81 -5.66 -0.08
CA MET A 105 -8.37 -6.77 -0.87
C MET A 105 -7.64 -8.11 -0.69
N MET A 106 -6.71 -8.21 0.27
CA MET A 106 -5.92 -9.41 0.61
C MET A 106 -5.13 -9.99 -0.56
N MET A 107 -4.83 -9.17 -1.57
CA MET A 107 -4.00 -9.59 -2.70
C MET A 107 -2.55 -9.72 -2.25
N TYR A 108 -2.05 -10.96 -2.24
CA TYR A 108 -0.64 -11.22 -2.00
C TYR A 108 0.16 -11.10 -3.29
N THR A 109 1.06 -10.12 -3.32
CA THR A 109 2.02 -9.89 -4.40
C THR A 109 3.32 -9.37 -3.80
N ARG A 110 4.46 -9.62 -4.45
CA ARG A 110 5.77 -9.08 -4.04
C ARG A 110 6.37 -8.24 -5.16
N GLY A 111 7.13 -7.21 -4.76
CA GLY A 111 7.93 -6.43 -5.70
C GLY A 111 8.96 -7.31 -6.39
N GLN A 112 9.40 -6.89 -7.57
CA GLN A 112 10.49 -7.53 -8.29
C GLN A 112 11.82 -7.22 -7.60
N ARG A 113 12.82 -8.08 -7.78
CA ARG A 113 14.17 -7.84 -7.23
C ARG A 113 14.71 -6.46 -7.64
N SER A 114 14.56 -6.11 -8.91
CA SER A 114 14.97 -4.81 -9.46
C SER A 114 14.32 -3.61 -8.77
N ASP A 115 13.14 -3.77 -8.17
CA ASP A 115 12.44 -2.66 -7.50
C ASP A 115 13.21 -2.22 -6.25
N TYR A 116 13.65 -3.20 -5.45
CA TYR A 116 14.43 -2.96 -4.24
C TYR A 116 15.85 -2.53 -4.58
N ASP A 117 16.48 -3.14 -5.58
CA ASP A 117 17.83 -2.73 -6.04
C ASP A 117 17.82 -1.30 -6.59
N ALA A 118 16.74 -0.87 -7.23
CA ALA A 118 16.57 0.51 -7.73
C ALA A 118 16.42 1.54 -6.60
N TRP A 119 16.21 1.12 -5.34
CA TRP A 119 16.26 2.03 -4.20
C TRP A 119 17.68 2.50 -3.89
N GLN A 120 18.72 1.82 -4.41
CA GLN A 120 20.13 2.23 -4.32
C GLN A 120 20.56 2.69 -2.92
N THR A 121 19.95 2.11 -1.88
CA THR A 121 20.14 2.50 -0.48
C THR A 121 20.87 1.36 0.23
N PRO A 122 22.03 1.61 0.86
CA PRO A 122 22.80 0.57 1.53
C PRO A 122 21.96 -0.24 2.51
N GLY A 123 22.05 -1.57 2.40
CA GLY A 123 21.28 -2.51 3.22
C GLY A 123 19.83 -2.68 2.78
N TRP A 124 19.36 -2.07 1.68
CA TRP A 124 18.00 -2.18 1.12
C TRP A 124 17.96 -2.85 -0.27
N SER A 125 18.97 -3.65 -0.61
CA SER A 125 18.96 -4.44 -1.84
C SER A 125 17.83 -5.49 -1.86
N ALA A 126 17.60 -6.10 -3.01
CA ALA A 126 16.67 -7.22 -3.13
C ALA A 126 17.00 -8.38 -2.18
N ASP A 127 18.27 -8.66 -1.96
CA ASP A 127 18.70 -9.74 -1.05
C ASP A 127 18.47 -9.36 0.42
N ASP A 128 18.73 -8.10 0.78
CA ASP A 128 18.40 -7.60 2.12
C ASP A 128 16.89 -7.67 2.36
N MET A 129 16.08 -7.25 1.39
CA MET A 129 14.63 -7.23 1.50
C MET A 129 14.02 -8.64 1.46
N LEU A 130 14.60 -9.58 0.71
CA LEU A 130 14.13 -10.96 0.65
C LEU A 130 14.11 -11.63 2.03
N HIS A 131 15.11 -11.36 2.87
CA HIS A 131 15.11 -11.84 4.25
C HIS A 131 13.84 -11.41 5.01
N TYR A 132 13.51 -10.12 4.96
CA TYR A 132 12.33 -9.58 5.66
C TYR A 132 11.01 -9.96 5.00
N LEU A 133 10.99 -10.13 3.68
CA LEU A 133 9.83 -10.66 2.95
C LEU A 133 9.51 -12.09 3.37
N LYS A 134 10.51 -12.91 3.71
CA LYS A 134 10.33 -14.26 4.26
C LYS A 134 9.93 -14.22 5.74
N LYS A 135 10.57 -13.35 6.55
CA LYS A 135 10.39 -13.28 8.01
C LYS A 135 8.95 -13.08 8.47
N PHE A 136 8.12 -12.35 7.72
CA PHE A 136 6.74 -12.07 8.15
C PHE A 136 5.75 -13.21 7.85
N GLU A 137 6.07 -14.15 6.95
CA GLU A 137 5.08 -15.08 6.38
C GLU A 137 5.26 -16.54 6.77
N ILE A 138 4.14 -17.28 6.74
CA ILE A 138 4.08 -18.72 6.48
C ILE A 138 3.36 -18.88 5.14
N TYR A 139 4.07 -19.40 4.14
CA TYR A 139 3.55 -19.52 2.78
C TYR A 139 2.99 -20.92 2.49
N HIS A 140 1.72 -20.98 2.13
CA HIS A 140 0.98 -22.22 1.84
C HIS A 140 0.77 -22.47 0.34
N GLY A 141 1.30 -21.60 -0.52
CA GLY A 141 1.09 -21.66 -1.97
C GLY A 141 2.07 -22.59 -2.70
N LEU A 142 1.87 -22.72 -4.03
CA LEU A 142 2.65 -23.61 -4.90
C LEU A 142 4.01 -23.06 -5.36
N GLY A 143 4.42 -21.88 -4.86
CA GLY A 143 5.68 -21.22 -5.19
C GLY A 143 6.93 -21.95 -4.72
N GLN A 144 8.09 -21.53 -5.24
CA GLN A 144 9.39 -22.08 -4.85
C GLN A 144 9.72 -21.73 -3.39
N GLN A 145 9.74 -22.76 -2.53
CA GLN A 145 9.91 -22.61 -1.07
C GLN A 145 11.17 -21.82 -0.66
N ALA A 146 12.24 -21.85 -1.46
CA ALA A 146 13.47 -21.10 -1.18
C ALA A 146 13.25 -19.59 -1.01
N TYR A 147 12.25 -19.02 -1.70
CA TYR A 147 11.91 -17.60 -1.67
C TYR A 147 10.81 -17.25 -0.66
N HIS A 148 10.31 -18.21 0.11
CA HIS A 148 9.19 -18.01 1.00
C HIS A 148 9.53 -18.36 2.45
N GLY A 149 8.82 -17.75 3.40
CA GLY A 149 8.91 -18.05 4.82
C GLY A 149 7.95 -19.14 5.25
N ASP A 150 8.28 -19.83 6.33
CA ASP A 150 7.51 -20.94 6.91
C ASP A 150 7.32 -20.84 8.43
N ASP A 151 7.73 -19.72 9.05
CA ASP A 151 7.72 -19.51 10.51
C ASP A 151 7.17 -18.13 10.96
N GLY A 152 6.79 -17.26 10.01
CA GLY A 152 6.29 -15.92 10.31
C GLY A 152 4.84 -15.86 10.84
N PRO A 153 4.39 -14.72 11.38
CA PRO A 153 3.04 -14.62 11.94
C PRO A 153 1.90 -14.54 10.91
N ILE A 154 2.19 -14.27 9.63
CA ILE A 154 1.17 -14.03 8.60
C ILE A 154 1.02 -15.23 7.67
N HIS A 155 -0.15 -15.85 7.68
CA HIS A 155 -0.46 -16.94 6.75
C HIS A 155 -0.78 -16.40 5.36
N VAL A 156 -0.06 -16.88 4.35
CA VAL A 156 -0.28 -16.56 2.95
C VAL A 156 -0.79 -17.81 2.24
N SER A 157 -2.03 -17.81 1.81
CA SER A 157 -2.66 -18.93 1.10
C SER A 157 -3.48 -18.43 -0.08
N ASP A 158 -3.84 -19.36 -0.96
CA ASP A 158 -4.87 -19.09 -1.95
C ASP A 158 -6.23 -18.87 -1.27
N GLY A 159 -7.07 -18.03 -1.86
CA GLY A 159 -8.47 -17.92 -1.47
C GLY A 159 -9.25 -19.12 -1.99
N ASP A 160 -10.25 -19.60 -1.23
CA ASP A 160 -11.15 -20.66 -1.67
C ASP A 160 -12.39 -20.07 -2.38
N PRO A 161 -12.46 -20.09 -3.72
CA PRO A 161 -13.58 -19.54 -4.46
C PRO A 161 -14.87 -20.38 -4.31
N THR A 162 -14.78 -21.61 -3.78
CA THR A 162 -15.95 -22.50 -3.64
C THR A 162 -16.93 -22.03 -2.58
N SER A 163 -16.50 -21.11 -1.70
CA SER A 163 -17.34 -20.47 -0.68
C SER A 163 -18.21 -19.33 -1.21
N VAL A 164 -17.96 -18.85 -2.45
CA VAL A 164 -18.72 -17.76 -3.07
C VAL A 164 -19.82 -18.33 -3.97
N PRO A 165 -21.10 -17.92 -3.80
CA PRO A 165 -22.17 -18.33 -4.71
C PRO A 165 -21.80 -17.99 -6.16
N VAL A 166 -22.17 -18.86 -7.10
CA VAL A 166 -21.91 -18.66 -8.53
C VAL A 166 -22.51 -17.31 -8.97
N GLY A 167 -21.66 -16.34 -9.27
CA GLY A 167 -22.03 -15.03 -9.82
C GLY A 167 -21.90 -14.99 -11.34
N GLN A 168 -22.51 -13.98 -11.97
CA GLN A 168 -22.54 -13.82 -13.43
C GLN A 168 -21.62 -12.71 -13.97
N TYR A 169 -20.75 -12.12 -13.13
CA TYR A 169 -19.91 -10.99 -13.54
C TYR A 169 -18.44 -11.27 -13.27
N ILE A 170 -17.60 -10.77 -14.16
CA ILE A 170 -16.16 -10.62 -13.96
C ILE A 170 -15.84 -9.14 -14.06
N ALA A 171 -15.16 -8.62 -13.05
CA ALA A 171 -14.52 -7.32 -13.10
C ALA A 171 -13.03 -7.53 -13.33
N VAL A 172 -12.43 -6.71 -14.18
CA VAL A 172 -10.98 -6.64 -14.35
C VAL A 172 -10.53 -5.26 -13.94
N SER A 173 -9.56 -5.22 -13.04
CA SER A 173 -8.86 -4.00 -12.66
C SER A 173 -7.43 -4.10 -13.13
N SER A 174 -6.91 -2.99 -13.67
CA SER A 174 -5.54 -2.85 -14.11
C SER A 174 -4.94 -1.60 -13.47
N PHE A 175 -3.68 -1.67 -13.06
CA PHE A 175 -2.94 -0.52 -12.56
C PHE A 175 -1.55 -0.46 -13.18
N THR A 176 -1.00 0.76 -13.28
CA THR A 176 0.39 0.95 -13.69
C THR A 176 1.31 0.71 -12.49
N VAL A 177 2.29 -0.17 -12.66
CA VAL A 177 3.27 -0.52 -11.63
C VAL A 177 4.36 0.54 -11.44
N TYR A 178 4.67 1.30 -12.50
CA TYR A 178 5.66 2.38 -12.48
C TYR A 178 5.10 3.62 -13.19
N PRO A 179 4.23 4.41 -12.53
CA PRO A 179 3.80 5.70 -13.06
C PRO A 179 5.00 6.65 -13.13
N TYR A 180 5.07 7.47 -14.18
CA TYR A 180 5.99 8.61 -14.26
C TYR A 180 5.43 9.83 -13.54
N SER A 181 4.11 9.96 -13.53
CA SER A 181 3.35 10.99 -12.85
C SER A 181 3.69 11.04 -11.35
N ARG A 182 3.70 12.24 -10.77
CA ARG A 182 3.94 12.47 -9.34
C ARG A 182 2.91 13.46 -8.80
N GLY A 183 2.44 13.19 -7.58
CA GLY A 183 1.60 14.06 -6.78
C GLY A 183 2.33 14.56 -5.53
N HIS A 184 1.62 15.28 -4.67
CA HIS A 184 2.14 15.76 -3.39
C HIS A 184 1.00 15.98 -2.39
N ILE A 185 1.36 16.10 -1.12
CA ILE A 185 0.45 16.50 -0.04
C ILE A 185 1.19 17.46 0.90
N HIS A 186 0.55 18.55 1.29
CA HIS A 186 1.10 19.55 2.19
C HIS A 186 0.02 20.05 3.16
N ILE A 187 0.40 20.30 4.42
CA ILE A 187 -0.51 20.96 5.37
C ILE A 187 -0.84 22.36 4.88
N SER A 188 -2.08 22.80 5.08
CA SER A 188 -2.54 24.15 4.72
C SER A 188 -2.50 25.12 5.90
N GLY A 189 -2.42 24.59 7.13
CA GLY A 189 -2.33 25.36 8.38
C GLY A 189 -1.86 24.51 9.56
N PRO A 190 -1.76 25.10 10.77
CA PRO A 190 -1.20 24.47 11.95
C PRO A 190 -2.20 23.62 12.76
N LEU A 191 -3.49 23.66 12.44
CA LEU A 191 -4.53 22.94 13.17
C LEU A 191 -4.74 21.53 12.60
N LEU A 192 -5.20 20.61 13.44
CA LEU A 192 -5.49 19.22 13.03
C LEU A 192 -6.62 19.11 12.00
N ASP A 193 -7.56 20.07 12.04
CA ASP A 193 -8.73 20.12 11.16
C ASP A 193 -8.45 20.89 9.86
N ASP A 194 -7.26 21.46 9.69
CA ASP A 194 -6.87 22.12 8.45
C ASP A 194 -6.72 21.07 7.33
N GLU A 195 -7.63 21.08 6.36
CA GLU A 195 -7.59 20.13 5.25
C GLU A 195 -6.27 20.32 4.45
N PRO A 196 -5.47 19.27 4.26
CA PRO A 196 -4.21 19.40 3.53
C PRO A 196 -4.46 19.70 2.04
N GLU A 197 -3.59 20.49 1.44
CA GLU A 197 -3.52 20.58 -0.02
C GLU A 197 -2.99 19.24 -0.57
N PHE A 198 -3.79 18.59 -1.40
CA PHE A 198 -3.46 17.28 -1.97
C PHE A 198 -3.65 17.29 -3.47
N ALA A 199 -2.62 16.87 -4.21
CA ALA A 199 -2.67 16.64 -5.64
C ALA A 199 -2.28 15.18 -5.93
N SER A 200 -3.14 14.45 -6.65
CA SER A 200 -2.87 13.05 -7.02
C SER A 200 -1.77 12.96 -8.09
N GLY A 201 -1.74 13.93 -8.99
CA GLY A 201 -0.84 13.97 -10.12
C GLY A 201 -1.17 12.96 -11.21
N PHE A 202 -2.29 12.23 -11.17
CA PHE A 202 -2.55 11.16 -12.14
C PHE A 202 -2.52 11.64 -13.60
N PHE A 203 -1.69 11.03 -14.45
CA PHE A 203 -1.47 11.44 -15.85
C PHE A 203 -0.87 12.85 -16.00
N SER A 204 -0.11 13.34 -15.02
CA SER A 204 0.63 14.60 -15.10
C SER A 204 1.95 14.47 -15.86
N ASP A 205 2.38 13.26 -16.21
CA ASP A 205 3.64 13.04 -16.91
C ASP A 205 3.67 13.70 -18.31
N THR A 206 4.71 14.48 -18.58
CA THR A 206 4.79 15.33 -19.78
C THR A 206 4.89 14.54 -21.08
N ALA A 207 5.40 13.31 -21.03
CA ALA A 207 5.50 12.42 -22.18
C ALA A 207 4.18 11.68 -22.50
N GLY A 208 3.17 11.79 -21.63
CA GLY A 208 1.89 11.09 -21.74
C GLY A 208 2.05 9.56 -21.77
N LEU A 209 3.09 9.03 -21.15
CA LEU A 209 3.37 7.60 -21.11
C LEU A 209 2.40 6.88 -20.19
N ASP A 210 1.97 7.48 -19.07
CA ASP A 210 1.09 6.78 -18.14
C ASP A 210 -0.31 6.56 -18.73
N ILE A 211 -0.85 7.54 -19.47
CA ILE A 211 -2.13 7.38 -20.17
C ILE A 211 -2.02 6.35 -21.31
N LYS A 212 -0.91 6.35 -22.08
CA LYS A 212 -0.66 5.37 -23.14
C LYS A 212 -0.58 3.94 -22.61
N LYS A 213 0.07 3.73 -21.45
CA LYS A 213 0.11 2.43 -20.76
C LYS A 213 -1.30 1.94 -20.42
N HIS A 214 -2.18 2.83 -19.95
CA HIS A 214 -3.56 2.47 -19.62
C HIS A 214 -4.43 2.18 -20.85
N VAL A 215 -4.26 2.93 -21.95
CA VAL A 215 -4.93 2.63 -23.23
C VAL A 215 -4.52 1.24 -23.72
N TRP A 216 -3.22 0.93 -23.68
CA TRP A 216 -2.72 -0.41 -24.00
C TRP A 216 -3.31 -1.49 -23.08
N ALA A 217 -3.33 -1.26 -21.76
CA ALA A 217 -3.86 -2.19 -20.78
C ALA A 217 -5.36 -2.48 -21.02
N TYR A 218 -6.16 -1.46 -21.31
CA TYR A 218 -7.57 -1.62 -21.67
C TYR A 218 -7.75 -2.53 -22.90
N LYS A 219 -6.98 -2.29 -23.96
CA LYS A 219 -7.06 -3.09 -25.19
C LYS A 219 -6.65 -4.54 -24.91
N ALA A 220 -5.56 -4.74 -24.17
CA ALA A 220 -5.05 -6.06 -23.81
C ALA A 220 -6.04 -6.85 -22.95
N GLN A 221 -6.56 -6.25 -21.87
CA GLN A 221 -7.52 -6.93 -20.98
C GLN A 221 -8.83 -7.27 -21.70
N ARG A 222 -9.31 -6.40 -22.60
CA ARG A 222 -10.53 -6.66 -23.38
C ARG A 222 -10.35 -7.84 -24.32
N GLU A 223 -9.16 -8.00 -24.91
CA GLU A 223 -8.81 -9.16 -25.73
C GLU A 223 -8.74 -10.46 -24.92
N ILE A 224 -8.22 -10.41 -23.68
CA ILE A 224 -8.21 -11.58 -22.78
C ILE A 224 -9.64 -11.96 -22.42
N ILE A 225 -10.43 -11.01 -21.91
CA ILE A 225 -11.78 -11.24 -21.42
C ILE A 225 -12.69 -11.82 -22.51
N ARG A 226 -12.63 -11.29 -23.73
CA ARG A 226 -13.45 -11.78 -24.86
C ARG A 226 -13.16 -13.23 -25.25
N ARG A 227 -12.01 -13.78 -24.85
CA ARG A 227 -11.60 -15.16 -25.13
C ARG A 227 -11.84 -16.12 -23.98
N MET A 228 -12.27 -15.63 -22.82
CA MET A 228 -12.58 -16.50 -21.68
C MET A 228 -13.90 -17.24 -21.91
N ALA A 229 -13.96 -18.50 -21.44
CA ALA A 229 -15.16 -19.34 -21.56
C ALA A 229 -16.41 -18.76 -20.87
N CYS A 230 -16.22 -17.88 -19.89
CA CYS A 230 -17.26 -17.16 -19.17
C CYS A 230 -17.76 -15.89 -19.89
N TYR A 231 -17.09 -15.43 -20.95
CA TYR A 231 -17.55 -14.26 -21.71
C TYR A 231 -18.90 -14.54 -22.37
N ARG A 232 -19.82 -13.58 -22.27
CA ARG A 232 -21.17 -13.67 -22.82
C ARG A 232 -21.39 -12.46 -23.73
N ALA A 233 -21.11 -12.65 -25.02
CA ALA A 233 -21.52 -11.73 -26.08
C ALA A 233 -22.23 -12.53 -27.17
N PRO A 234 -23.07 -11.88 -28.01
CA PRO A 234 -23.67 -12.54 -29.16
C PRO A 234 -22.59 -13.21 -30.03
N PRO A 235 -22.75 -14.48 -30.43
CA PRO A 235 -21.78 -15.14 -31.31
C PRO A 235 -21.68 -14.38 -32.64
N SER A 236 -20.47 -14.01 -33.01
CA SER A 236 -20.15 -13.36 -34.29
C SER A 236 -18.95 -14.06 -34.94
N PRO A 237 -18.92 -14.24 -36.27
CA PRO A 237 -17.73 -14.73 -36.98
C PRO A 237 -16.48 -13.88 -36.72
N GLU A 238 -16.66 -12.61 -36.34
CA GLU A 238 -15.57 -11.69 -35.99
C GLU A 238 -15.12 -11.80 -34.53
N ALA A 239 -15.87 -12.51 -33.68
CA ALA A 239 -15.60 -12.62 -32.25
C ALA A 239 -14.29 -13.36 -31.92
N THR A 240 -13.61 -13.95 -32.91
CA THR A 240 -12.27 -14.55 -32.78
C THR A 240 -11.15 -13.63 -33.27
N ARG A 241 -11.44 -12.66 -34.14
CA ARG A 241 -10.45 -11.70 -34.68
C ARG A 241 -10.07 -10.68 -33.61
N ARG A 242 -8.83 -10.17 -33.66
CA ARG A 242 -8.39 -9.08 -32.78
C ARG A 242 -9.15 -7.79 -33.12
N ILE A 243 -9.59 -7.03 -32.12
CA ILE A 243 -10.26 -5.74 -32.36
C ILE A 243 -9.22 -4.76 -32.94
N ALA A 244 -9.57 -4.14 -34.06
CA ALA A 244 -8.83 -3.01 -34.60
C ALA A 244 -9.35 -1.72 -33.94
N TYR A 245 -8.43 -0.83 -33.56
CA TYR A 245 -8.75 0.45 -32.93
C TYR A 245 -8.23 1.57 -33.83
N THR A 246 -9.06 2.58 -34.09
CA THR A 246 -8.65 3.80 -34.80
C THR A 246 -8.07 4.83 -33.83
N ALA A 247 -7.60 5.96 -34.36
CA ALA A 247 -7.16 7.09 -33.54
C ALA A 247 -8.32 7.72 -32.75
N GLU A 248 -9.53 7.71 -33.32
CA GLU A 248 -10.76 8.19 -32.67
C GLU A 248 -11.14 7.28 -31.49
N ASP A 249 -11.02 5.96 -31.64
CA ASP A 249 -11.23 5.03 -30.54
C ASP A 249 -10.25 5.29 -29.38
N ASP A 250 -8.98 5.57 -29.71
CA ASP A 250 -7.96 5.88 -28.71
C ASP A 250 -8.25 7.17 -27.96
N ALA A 251 -8.72 8.21 -28.67
CA ALA A 251 -9.17 9.45 -28.05
C ALA A 251 -10.37 9.23 -27.09
N VAL A 252 -11.30 8.34 -27.44
CA VAL A 252 -12.42 7.96 -26.56
C VAL A 252 -11.92 7.23 -25.32
N LEU A 253 -10.96 6.30 -25.47
CA LEU A 253 -10.36 5.59 -24.35
C LEU A 253 -9.59 6.53 -23.42
N GLU A 254 -8.79 7.45 -23.96
CA GLU A 254 -8.07 8.44 -23.17
C GLU A 254 -9.02 9.34 -22.38
N LYS A 255 -10.10 9.82 -23.02
CA LYS A 255 -11.13 10.60 -22.33
C LYS A 255 -11.74 9.81 -21.19
N TRP A 256 -12.18 8.58 -21.46
CA TRP A 256 -12.76 7.70 -20.44
C TRP A 256 -11.79 7.46 -19.28
N LEU A 257 -10.51 7.21 -19.57
CA LEU A 257 -9.48 7.02 -18.56
C LEU A 257 -9.28 8.26 -17.68
N ARG A 258 -9.23 9.47 -18.26
CA ARG A 258 -9.13 10.72 -17.49
C ARG A 258 -10.34 10.93 -16.58
N GLU A 259 -11.53 10.53 -17.04
CA GLU A 259 -12.80 10.61 -16.31
C GLU A 259 -12.96 9.51 -15.25
N ASN A 260 -12.23 8.39 -15.32
CA ASN A 260 -12.49 7.20 -14.51
C ASN A 260 -11.27 6.62 -13.76
N VAL A 261 -10.04 7.07 -14.02
CA VAL A 261 -8.86 6.59 -13.27
C VAL A 261 -9.03 6.85 -11.78
N ASN A 262 -8.55 5.92 -10.95
CA ASN A 262 -8.61 6.04 -9.51
C ASN A 262 -7.36 5.43 -8.86
N THR A 263 -7.20 5.65 -7.56
CA THR A 263 -6.13 5.07 -6.76
C THR A 263 -6.30 3.55 -6.61
N THR A 264 -5.18 2.87 -6.40
CA THR A 264 -5.13 1.48 -5.93
C THR A 264 -4.76 1.39 -4.45
N TRP A 265 -4.78 2.53 -3.74
CA TRP A 265 -4.39 2.64 -2.32
C TRP A 265 -2.93 2.26 -2.03
N HIS A 266 -2.09 2.16 -3.07
CA HIS A 266 -0.66 1.85 -2.98
C HIS A 266 0.20 3.12 -2.80
N SER A 267 -0.23 4.03 -1.93
CA SER A 267 0.45 5.30 -1.66
C SER A 267 1.82 5.10 -1.01
N LEU A 268 2.84 5.81 -1.49
CA LEU A 268 4.23 5.69 -1.04
C LEU A 268 5.10 6.91 -1.38
N GLY A 269 6.27 7.01 -0.76
CA GLY A 269 7.36 7.90 -1.18
C GLY A 269 7.30 9.36 -0.74
N THR A 270 6.39 9.74 0.15
CA THR A 270 6.25 11.12 0.67
C THR A 270 7.37 11.53 1.63
N CYS A 271 8.06 10.57 2.25
CA CYS A 271 9.19 10.78 3.16
C CYS A 271 10.39 9.95 2.71
N ARG A 272 10.74 10.07 1.43
CA ARG A 272 11.66 9.16 0.74
C ARG A 272 13.03 9.03 1.41
N MET A 273 13.56 7.81 1.36
CA MET A 273 14.99 7.55 1.53
C MET A 273 15.81 8.33 0.51
N GLY A 274 16.98 8.81 0.90
CA GLY A 274 17.96 9.35 -0.04
C GLY A 274 18.83 10.42 0.58
N ALA A 275 19.76 10.94 -0.22
CA ALA A 275 20.56 12.08 0.18
C ALA A 275 19.66 13.30 0.40
N ARG A 276 19.90 14.04 1.49
CA ARG A 276 19.15 15.28 1.78
C ARG A 276 19.24 16.31 0.66
N ALA A 277 20.40 16.40 0.00
CA ALA A 277 20.62 17.26 -1.16
C ALA A 277 19.72 16.90 -2.37
N GLU A 278 19.24 15.66 -2.41
CA GLU A 278 18.32 15.15 -3.41
C GLU A 278 16.93 14.94 -2.78
N MET A 279 16.43 15.90 -1.99
CA MET A 279 15.10 15.84 -1.35
C MET A 279 14.85 14.56 -0.51
N GLY A 280 15.91 13.90 -0.01
CA GLY A 280 15.78 12.80 0.93
C GLY A 280 15.29 13.31 2.29
N VAL A 281 14.37 12.58 2.91
CA VAL A 281 13.78 12.92 4.22
C VAL A 281 14.41 12.09 5.33
N VAL A 282 14.68 10.81 5.05
CA VAL A 282 15.28 9.87 6.01
C VAL A 282 16.58 9.24 5.50
N ASP A 283 17.48 8.97 6.44
CA ASP A 283 18.70 8.22 6.21
C ASP A 283 18.43 6.69 6.05
N PRO A 284 19.44 5.87 5.66
CA PRO A 284 19.29 4.42 5.55
C PRO A 284 18.79 3.72 6.82
N GLY A 285 19.09 4.27 8.01
CA GLY A 285 18.66 3.83 9.34
C GLY A 285 17.30 4.39 9.80
N ARG A 286 16.56 5.06 8.91
CA ARG A 286 15.24 5.68 9.11
C ARG A 286 15.23 6.98 9.89
N GLY A 287 16.38 7.51 10.30
CA GLY A 287 16.47 8.78 11.02
C GLY A 287 16.01 9.94 10.16
N VAL A 288 15.14 10.80 10.69
CA VAL A 288 14.73 12.04 10.02
C VAL A 288 15.89 13.04 10.08
N TYR A 289 16.32 13.56 8.93
CA TYR A 289 17.45 14.49 8.89
C TYR A 289 17.22 15.74 9.74
N GLY A 290 18.16 16.02 10.64
CA GLY A 290 18.13 17.21 11.50
C GLY A 290 17.27 17.05 12.76
N VAL A 291 16.71 15.87 13.02
CA VAL A 291 15.94 15.57 14.23
C VAL A 291 16.54 14.33 14.91
N SER A 292 16.73 14.39 16.22
CA SER A 292 17.18 13.24 17.02
C SER A 292 15.99 12.49 17.61
N GLY A 293 16.08 11.17 17.73
CA GLY A 293 15.03 10.35 18.31
C GLY A 293 13.75 10.20 17.46
N LEU A 294 13.76 10.65 16.20
CA LEU A 294 12.62 10.54 15.28
C LEU A 294 12.96 9.68 14.07
N LYS A 295 12.10 8.69 13.82
CA LYS A 295 12.25 7.74 12.71
C LYS A 295 10.94 7.54 11.95
N ILE A 296 11.04 7.14 10.68
CA ILE A 296 9.86 6.83 9.84
C ILE A 296 9.95 5.39 9.34
N ALA A 297 8.88 4.62 9.55
CA ALA A 297 8.81 3.20 9.26
C ALA A 297 7.47 2.82 8.62
N ASP A 298 7.22 3.29 7.40
CA ASP A 298 6.07 2.90 6.57
C ASP A 298 6.37 3.12 5.08
N MET A 299 5.37 2.98 4.20
CA MET A 299 5.53 3.12 2.75
C MET A 299 5.98 4.52 2.30
N SER A 300 5.87 5.56 3.13
CA SER A 300 6.38 6.90 2.82
C SER A 300 7.88 6.92 2.53
N ILE A 301 8.65 5.95 3.05
CA ILE A 301 10.11 5.92 2.86
C ILE A 301 10.55 5.40 1.49
N ALA A 302 9.68 4.72 0.75
CA ALA A 302 10.05 4.07 -0.51
C ALA A 302 10.65 5.08 -1.50
N LEU A 303 11.87 4.83 -2.01
CA LEU A 303 12.52 5.75 -2.94
C LEU A 303 11.86 5.73 -4.33
N GLN A 304 11.52 4.54 -4.79
CA GLN A 304 10.83 4.30 -6.05
C GLN A 304 9.68 3.30 -5.86
N ASN A 305 8.80 3.22 -6.84
CA ASN A 305 7.64 2.33 -6.79
C ASN A 305 8.06 0.85 -6.85
N VAL A 306 7.17 -0.04 -6.41
CA VAL A 306 7.31 -1.50 -6.48
C VAL A 306 6.19 -2.06 -7.35
N ALA A 307 6.50 -3.06 -8.18
CA ALA A 307 5.52 -3.67 -9.08
C ALA A 307 4.63 -4.70 -8.38
N ALA A 308 3.91 -4.26 -7.36
CA ALA A 308 3.08 -5.11 -6.51
C ALA A 308 1.99 -4.30 -5.79
N ASN A 309 0.95 -4.99 -5.33
CA ASN A 309 0.22 -4.53 -4.16
C ASN A 309 1.19 -4.38 -2.98
N THR A 310 1.12 -3.25 -2.29
CA THR A 310 2.20 -2.79 -1.41
C THR A 310 2.19 -3.38 -0.01
N ALA A 311 1.21 -4.23 0.33
CA ALA A 311 1.07 -4.80 1.67
C ALA A 311 2.31 -5.59 2.11
N SER A 312 2.84 -6.45 1.24
CA SER A 312 4.07 -7.23 1.52
C SER A 312 5.29 -6.35 1.73
N THR A 313 5.40 -5.26 0.96
CA THR A 313 6.50 -4.29 1.08
C THR A 313 6.38 -3.48 2.36
N ALA A 314 5.17 -3.08 2.76
CA ALA A 314 4.93 -2.42 4.04
C ALA A 314 5.28 -3.33 5.23
N MET A 315 4.94 -4.62 5.15
CA MET A 315 5.32 -5.60 6.17
C MET A 315 6.84 -5.77 6.27
N ALA A 316 7.53 -5.94 5.13
CA ALA A 316 8.98 -6.06 5.10
C ALA A 316 9.70 -4.79 5.58
N ILE A 317 9.16 -3.60 5.28
CA ILE A 317 9.65 -2.33 5.83
C ILE A 317 9.51 -2.33 7.36
N GLY A 318 8.36 -2.75 7.89
CA GLY A 318 8.13 -2.84 9.33
C GLY A 318 9.10 -3.79 10.03
N GLU A 319 9.29 -4.99 9.50
CA GLU A 319 10.22 -5.99 10.05
C GLU A 319 11.66 -5.48 10.07
N LYS A 320 12.07 -4.81 9.00
CA LYS A 320 13.41 -4.25 8.90
C LYS A 320 13.62 -3.04 9.79
N ALA A 321 12.63 -2.15 9.86
CA ALA A 321 12.67 -1.02 10.77
C ALA A 321 12.81 -1.49 12.22
N ALA A 322 12.05 -2.51 12.61
CA ALA A 322 12.17 -3.14 13.92
C ALA A 322 13.60 -3.63 14.20
N ASP A 323 14.21 -4.38 13.28
CA ASP A 323 15.58 -4.89 13.46
C ASP A 323 16.62 -3.76 13.55
N LEU A 324 16.44 -2.67 12.81
CA LEU A 324 17.29 -1.48 12.93
C LEU A 324 17.14 -0.83 14.30
N PHE A 325 15.91 -0.68 14.79
CA PHE A 325 15.63 0.02 16.05
C PHE A 325 16.06 -0.81 17.26
N ILE A 326 15.84 -2.12 17.23
CA ILE A 326 16.32 -3.07 18.25
C ILE A 326 17.84 -2.98 18.39
N ARG A 327 18.58 -2.93 17.28
CA ARG A 327 20.05 -2.78 17.31
C ARG A 327 20.49 -1.44 17.86
N GLU A 328 19.83 -0.36 17.45
CA GLU A 328 20.15 1.00 17.90
C GLU A 328 19.89 1.20 19.40
N LEU A 329 18.82 0.59 19.92
CA LEU A 329 18.47 0.59 21.34
C LEU A 329 19.30 -0.41 22.16
N GLY A 330 20.16 -1.22 21.53
CA GLY A 330 20.95 -2.24 22.24
C GLY A 330 20.14 -3.42 22.76
N LEU A 331 18.95 -3.68 22.20
CA LEU A 331 18.01 -4.74 22.61
C LEU A 331 18.24 -6.08 21.87
N ALA A 332 19.22 -6.14 20.97
CA ALA A 332 19.51 -7.36 20.21
C ALA A 332 20.03 -8.46 21.15
N LYS A 333 19.36 -9.61 21.16
CA LYS A 333 19.81 -10.79 21.92
C LYS A 333 21.11 -11.31 21.30
N HIS A 334 22.15 -11.45 22.13
CA HIS A 334 23.43 -12.08 21.78
C HIS A 334 23.27 -13.58 21.49
#